data_AF-A0A2V6HZW9-F1
#
_entry.id   AF-A0A2V6HZW9-F1
#
_cell.length_a   1.000
_cell.length_b   1.000
_cell.length_c   1.000
_cell.angle_alpha   90.00
_cell.angle_beta   90.00
_cell.angle_gamma   90.00
#
_symmetry.space_group_name_H-M   'P 1'
#
loop_
_entity.id
_entity.type
_entity.pdbx_description
1 polymer ?
#
loop_
_entity_poly.entity_id
_entity_poly.type
_entity_poly.pdbx_seq_one_letter_code
_entity_poly.pdbx_strand_id
1 'polypeptide(L)'
;MTHLHLALIAAFLVAITHFDAMAQERNSPPPSADTSGLDFHHFGLLAVQDGGRRKPIDTFSRETLIRITGRSTYVGKAGRKWQANDFVLSGALETHDWRTEPMVLVSLGQLKEKLGLDKTERRFSFEQLVASTELQRLTNEAHALKRAEKTLDRVQQEALAVSDRLALLANVMNGSALLIVPASK
;
A
#
# COMPACT_ATOMS: atom_id res chain seq x y z
N MET A 1 44.84 42.08 -24.75
CA MET A 1 45.31 41.36 -23.55
C MET A 1 44.08 40.97 -22.74
N THR A 2 43.37 39.98 -23.28
CA THR A 2 41.93 39.72 -23.11
C THR A 2 41.72 38.25 -22.71
N HIS A 3 42.62 37.70 -21.90
CA HIS A 3 42.64 36.28 -21.55
C HIS A 3 42.98 35.97 -20.08
N LEU A 4 42.89 36.95 -19.17
CA LEU A 4 43.31 36.76 -17.76
C LEU A 4 42.25 37.09 -16.70
N HIS A 5 40.96 37.11 -17.06
CA HIS A 5 39.86 37.17 -16.09
C HIS A 5 38.87 35.99 -16.21
N LEU A 6 39.05 35.08 -17.17
CA LEU A 6 38.12 33.98 -17.42
C LEU A 6 38.45 32.68 -16.64
N ALA A 7 39.53 32.65 -15.86
CA ALA A 7 39.97 31.46 -15.14
C ALA A 7 39.53 31.40 -13.66
N LEU A 8 38.96 32.48 -13.10
CA LEU A 8 38.56 32.51 -11.68
C LEU A 8 37.07 32.21 -11.42
N ILE A 9 36.24 32.12 -12.46
CA ILE A 9 34.81 31.81 -12.34
C ILE A 9 34.53 30.29 -12.45
N ALA A 10 35.48 29.52 -13.00
CA ALA A 10 35.31 28.06 -13.17
C ALA A 10 35.52 27.26 -11.88
N ALA A 11 36.16 27.82 -10.85
CA ALA A 11 36.39 27.11 -9.58
C ALA A 11 35.21 27.20 -8.59
N PHE A 12 34.28 28.14 -8.78
CA PHE A 12 33.12 28.29 -7.89
C PHE A 12 31.89 27.47 -8.35
N LEU A 13 31.88 27.03 -9.61
CA LEU A 13 30.74 26.26 -10.16
C LEU A 13 30.85 24.74 -9.93
N VAL A 14 32.02 24.23 -9.52
CA VAL A 14 32.23 22.81 -9.15
C VAL A 14 31.93 22.53 -7.67
N ALA A 15 31.91 23.57 -6.83
CA ALA A 15 31.61 23.44 -5.41
C ALA A 15 30.09 23.36 -5.10
N ILE A 16 29.22 23.79 -6.03
CA ILE A 16 27.77 23.75 -5.85
C ILE A 16 27.20 22.37 -6.22
N THR A 17 27.84 21.63 -7.14
CA THR A 17 27.39 20.29 -7.53
C THR A 17 27.75 19.18 -6.56
N HIS A 18 28.68 19.41 -5.62
CA HIS A 18 29.05 18.42 -4.60
C HIS A 18 28.18 18.49 -3.33
N PHE A 19 27.46 19.59 -3.10
CA PHE A 19 26.58 19.73 -1.93
C PHE A 19 25.22 19.04 -2.11
N ASP A 20 24.73 18.91 -3.35
CA ASP A 20 23.45 18.22 -3.63
C ASP A 20 23.54 16.70 -3.43
N ALA A 21 24.67 16.08 -3.79
CA ALA A 21 24.86 14.64 -3.64
C ALA A 21 24.83 14.18 -2.16
N MET A 22 25.39 14.99 -1.26
CA MET A 22 25.45 14.70 0.18
C MET A 22 24.11 14.96 0.90
N ALA A 23 23.22 15.75 0.31
CA ALA A 23 21.86 15.97 0.82
C ALA A 23 20.90 14.85 0.38
N GLN A 24 21.09 14.29 -0.81
CA GLN A 24 20.30 13.17 -1.34
C GLN A 24 20.52 11.87 -0.55
N GLU A 25 21.75 11.59 -0.10
CA GLU A 25 22.05 10.40 0.72
C GLU A 25 21.41 10.46 2.13
N ARG A 26 21.29 11.64 2.75
CA ARG A 26 20.69 11.78 4.08
C ARG A 26 19.18 11.54 4.10
N ASN A 27 18.51 11.68 2.96
CA ASN A 27 17.05 11.57 2.82
C ASN A 27 16.61 10.27 2.14
N SER A 28 17.54 9.34 1.89
CA SER A 28 17.16 8.00 1.45
C SER A 28 16.56 7.28 2.66
N PRO A 29 15.32 6.75 2.58
CA PRO A 29 14.82 5.83 3.59
C PRO A 29 15.89 4.74 3.79
N PRO A 30 16.18 4.32 5.03
CA PRO A 30 17.09 3.21 5.24
C PRO A 30 16.65 2.05 4.36
N PRO A 31 17.58 1.32 3.72
CA PRO A 31 17.21 0.16 2.91
C PRO A 31 16.27 -0.71 3.75
N SER A 32 15.10 -1.04 3.21
CA SER A 32 14.12 -1.85 3.92
C SER A 32 14.87 -3.06 4.49
N ALA A 33 14.90 -3.21 5.81
CA ALA A 33 15.61 -4.32 6.43
C ALA A 33 15.17 -5.62 5.74
N ASP A 34 16.12 -6.44 5.30
CA ASP A 34 15.76 -7.70 4.63
C ASP A 34 15.11 -8.64 5.65
N THR A 35 13.78 -8.61 5.71
CA THR A 35 12.99 -9.45 6.62
C THR A 35 12.74 -10.84 6.04
N SER A 36 13.35 -11.20 4.90
CA SER A 36 13.08 -12.49 4.23
C SER A 36 13.51 -13.71 5.07
N GLY A 37 14.47 -13.52 5.97
CA GLY A 37 14.94 -14.54 6.92
C GLY A 37 14.17 -14.57 8.26
N LEU A 38 13.17 -13.71 8.49
CA LEU A 38 12.42 -13.72 9.75
C LEU A 38 11.47 -14.93 9.83
N ASP A 39 11.46 -15.58 11.00
CA ASP A 39 10.47 -16.60 11.34
C ASP A 39 9.26 -15.98 12.06
N PHE A 40 8.10 -16.06 11.41
CA PHE A 40 6.83 -15.52 11.91
C PHE A 40 5.98 -16.55 12.67
N HIS A 41 6.49 -17.77 12.94
CA HIS A 41 5.70 -18.85 13.53
C HIS A 41 4.98 -18.42 14.82
N HIS A 42 5.73 -17.94 15.82
CA HIS A 42 5.15 -17.56 17.12
C HIS A 42 4.24 -16.33 17.03
N PHE A 43 4.58 -15.36 16.20
CA PHE A 43 3.72 -14.21 15.92
C PHE A 43 2.39 -14.64 15.30
N GLY A 44 2.42 -15.58 14.35
CA GLY A 44 1.24 -16.11 13.68
C GLY A 44 0.27 -16.85 14.61
N LEU A 45 0.74 -17.36 15.75
CA LEU A 45 -0.08 -18.04 16.76
C LEU A 45 -0.85 -17.09 17.68
N LEU A 46 -0.48 -15.81 17.73
CA LEU A 46 -1.20 -14.83 18.57
C LEU A 46 -2.66 -14.70 18.09
N ALA A 47 -3.57 -14.54 19.04
CA ALA A 47 -4.98 -14.35 18.74
C ALA A 47 -5.28 -12.89 18.38
N VAL A 48 -6.02 -12.70 17.29
CA VAL A 48 -6.58 -11.41 16.87
C VAL A 48 -8.10 -11.51 16.78
N GLN A 49 -8.79 -10.40 17.06
CA GLN A 49 -10.23 -10.29 16.85
C GLN A 49 -10.53 -9.64 15.50
N ASP A 50 -11.33 -10.32 14.68
CA ASP A 50 -11.78 -9.83 13.36
C ASP A 50 -13.29 -10.05 13.23
N GLY A 51 -14.06 -8.96 13.10
CA GLY A 51 -15.52 -9.01 13.04
C GLY A 51 -16.17 -9.70 14.25
N GLY A 52 -15.58 -9.53 15.44
CA GLY A 52 -16.03 -10.19 16.68
C GLY A 52 -15.48 -11.61 16.88
N ARG A 53 -14.98 -12.27 15.82
CA ARG A 53 -14.42 -13.63 15.87
C ARG A 53 -12.94 -13.61 16.23
N ARG A 54 -12.52 -14.43 17.18
CA ARG A 54 -11.09 -14.66 17.47
C ARG A 54 -10.50 -15.66 16.46
N LYS A 55 -9.32 -15.37 15.93
CA LYS A 55 -8.56 -16.26 15.03
C LYS A 55 -7.05 -16.04 15.20
N PRO A 56 -6.19 -16.96 14.74
CA PRO A 56 -4.75 -16.72 14.70
C PRO A 56 -4.37 -15.57 13.75
N ILE A 57 -3.32 -14.82 14.07
CA ILE A 57 -2.75 -13.80 13.20
C ILE A 57 -2.40 -14.37 11.83
N ASP A 58 -1.88 -15.59 11.72
CA ASP A 58 -1.55 -16.18 10.41
C ASP A 58 -2.77 -16.26 9.48
N THR A 59 -3.91 -16.69 10.05
CA THR A 59 -5.18 -16.75 9.32
C THR A 59 -5.65 -15.36 8.92
N PHE A 60 -5.63 -14.41 9.86
CA PHE A 60 -5.99 -13.03 9.61
C PHE A 60 -5.13 -12.39 8.51
N SER A 61 -3.81 -12.53 8.59
CA SER A 61 -2.88 -11.94 7.64
C SER A 61 -3.08 -12.50 6.24
N ARG A 62 -3.26 -13.83 6.12
CA ARG A 62 -3.50 -14.48 4.83
C ARG A 62 -4.82 -14.01 4.20
N GLU A 63 -5.89 -13.97 4.99
CA GLU A 63 -7.19 -13.45 4.54
C GLU A 63 -7.09 -11.98 4.12
N THR A 64 -6.37 -11.15 4.89
CA THR A 64 -6.15 -9.73 4.61
C THR A 64 -5.41 -9.53 3.30
N LEU A 65 -4.28 -10.22 3.11
CA LEU A 65 -3.50 -10.13 1.86
C LEU A 65 -4.30 -10.59 0.65
N ILE A 66 -5.10 -11.66 0.78
CA ILE A 66 -5.99 -12.14 -0.29
C ILE A 66 -7.09 -11.13 -0.59
N ARG A 67 -7.72 -10.52 0.42
CA ARG A 67 -8.76 -9.51 0.20
C ARG A 67 -8.24 -8.31 -0.58
N ILE A 68 -7.05 -7.81 -0.21
CA ILE A 68 -6.43 -6.65 -0.85
C ILE A 68 -5.92 -7.00 -2.26
N THR A 69 -5.18 -8.10 -2.39
CA THR A 69 -4.41 -8.41 -3.61
C THR A 69 -5.04 -9.46 -4.52
N GLY A 70 -6.02 -10.21 -4.04
CA GLY A 70 -6.53 -11.42 -4.69
C GLY A 70 -5.54 -12.59 -4.73
N ARG A 71 -4.45 -12.54 -3.96
CA ARG A 71 -3.41 -13.60 -3.89
C ARG A 71 -2.96 -13.84 -2.46
N SER A 72 -2.50 -15.06 -2.19
CA SER A 72 -1.96 -15.47 -0.88
C SER A 72 -0.48 -15.12 -0.68
N THR A 73 0.18 -14.59 -1.71
CA THR A 73 1.56 -14.10 -1.67
C THR A 73 1.66 -12.83 -2.51
N TYR A 74 2.57 -11.94 -2.13
CA TYR A 74 2.83 -10.70 -2.87
C TYR A 74 4.30 -10.60 -3.26
N VAL A 75 4.57 -10.05 -4.44
CA VAL A 75 5.92 -9.71 -4.90
C VAL A 75 5.89 -8.21 -5.16
N GLY A 76 6.69 -7.45 -4.41
CA GLY A 76 6.75 -6.00 -4.52
C GLY A 76 7.50 -5.54 -5.76
N LYS A 77 7.48 -4.24 -6.03
CA LYS A 77 8.21 -3.63 -7.17
C LYS A 77 9.69 -3.98 -7.21
N ALA A 78 10.33 -4.10 -6.04
CA ALA A 78 11.74 -4.47 -5.91
C ALA A 78 12.01 -5.98 -6.13
N GLY A 79 11.01 -6.78 -6.53
CA GLY A 79 11.15 -8.23 -6.73
C GLY A 79 11.15 -9.05 -5.43
N ARG A 80 11.11 -8.38 -4.27
CA ARG A 80 11.02 -9.03 -2.96
C ARG A 80 9.67 -9.74 -2.79
N LYS A 81 9.72 -11.00 -2.37
CA LYS A 81 8.52 -11.77 -2.01
C LYS A 81 8.16 -11.48 -0.55
N TRP A 82 6.91 -11.09 -0.33
CA TRP A 82 6.33 -10.82 0.98
C TRP A 82 5.41 -11.95 1.41
N GLN A 83 5.61 -12.44 2.63
CA GLN A 83 4.67 -13.34 3.31
C GLN A 83 3.55 -12.52 3.95
N ALA A 84 2.42 -13.15 4.23
CA ALA A 84 1.25 -12.46 4.78
C ALA A 84 1.54 -11.80 6.14
N ASN A 85 2.22 -12.51 7.06
CA ASN A 85 2.57 -11.96 8.37
C ASN A 85 3.60 -10.83 8.27
N ASP A 86 4.57 -10.94 7.37
CA ASP A 86 5.55 -9.88 7.07
C ASP A 86 4.86 -8.62 6.52
N PHE A 87 3.91 -8.78 5.60
CA PHE A 87 3.07 -7.69 5.09
C PHE A 87 2.30 -6.98 6.22
N VAL A 88 1.56 -7.73 7.04
CA VAL A 88 0.75 -7.12 8.10
C VAL A 88 1.61 -6.47 9.17
N LEU A 89 2.71 -7.12 9.59
CA LEU A 89 3.59 -6.58 10.62
C LEU A 89 4.34 -5.33 10.12
N SER A 90 4.88 -5.38 8.91
CA SER A 90 5.56 -4.21 8.32
C SER A 90 4.62 -3.03 8.09
N GLY A 91 3.35 -3.30 7.74
CA GLY A 91 2.32 -2.27 7.66
C GLY A 91 2.03 -1.65 9.03
N ALA A 92 1.81 -2.46 10.06
CA ALA A 92 1.46 -1.98 11.39
C ALA A 92 2.62 -1.26 12.12
N LEU A 93 3.87 -1.60 11.79
CA LEU A 93 5.07 -0.98 12.34
C LEU A 93 5.65 0.11 11.44
N GLU A 94 5.00 0.42 10.33
CA GLU A 94 5.44 1.42 9.33
C GLU A 94 6.86 1.18 8.80
N THR A 95 7.30 -0.09 8.71
CA THR A 95 8.65 -0.44 8.23
C THR A 95 8.75 -0.62 6.72
N HIS A 96 7.63 -0.53 6.00
CA HIS A 96 7.56 -0.54 4.54
C HIS A 96 6.45 0.38 4.06
N ASP A 97 6.72 1.15 3.01
CA ASP A 97 5.71 2.05 2.43
C ASP A 97 4.79 1.31 1.46
N TRP A 98 3.71 0.77 2.01
CA TRP A 98 2.68 0.06 1.24
C TRP A 98 1.81 0.98 0.37
N ARG A 99 1.88 2.31 0.54
CA ARG A 99 1.00 3.25 -0.18
C ARG A 99 1.29 3.29 -1.67
N THR A 100 2.55 3.08 -2.04
CA THR A 100 3.05 3.17 -3.42
C THR A 100 3.07 1.81 -4.13
N GLU A 101 2.93 0.70 -3.41
CA GLU A 101 2.96 -0.67 -3.96
C GLU A 101 1.66 -1.01 -4.72
N PRO A 102 1.74 -1.55 -5.95
CA PRO A 102 0.57 -1.86 -6.78
C PRO A 102 -0.06 -3.17 -6.30
N MET A 103 -0.79 -3.10 -5.19
CA MET A 103 -1.31 -4.28 -4.51
C MET A 103 -2.83 -4.34 -4.45
N VAL A 104 -3.53 -3.22 -4.58
CA VAL A 104 -4.99 -3.17 -4.46
C VAL A 104 -5.65 -3.66 -5.75
N LEU A 105 -6.37 -4.77 -5.66
CA LEU A 105 -7.04 -5.39 -6.79
C LEU A 105 -8.21 -4.53 -7.29
N VAL A 106 -8.21 -4.23 -8.59
CA VAL A 106 -9.37 -3.75 -9.34
C VAL A 106 -9.68 -4.80 -10.41
N SER A 107 -10.73 -5.57 -10.20
CA SER A 107 -11.02 -6.77 -10.98
C SER A 107 -11.85 -6.49 -12.24
N LEU A 108 -12.72 -5.48 -12.22
CA LEU A 108 -13.63 -5.17 -13.32
C LEU A 108 -13.00 -4.20 -14.33
N GLY A 109 -12.88 -4.64 -15.59
CA GLY A 109 -12.34 -3.79 -16.68
C GLY A 109 -13.15 -2.52 -16.95
N GLN A 110 -14.48 -2.55 -16.80
CA GLN A 110 -15.35 -1.38 -16.95
C GLN A 110 -15.09 -0.31 -15.89
N LEU A 111 -14.75 -0.73 -14.65
CA LEU A 111 -14.35 0.23 -13.63
C LEU A 111 -12.99 0.84 -13.98
N LYS A 112 -11.99 0.03 -14.37
CA LYS A 112 -10.69 0.56 -14.81
C LYS A 112 -10.82 1.60 -15.91
N GLU A 113 -11.67 1.34 -16.90
CA GLU A 113 -11.97 2.28 -17.98
C GLU A 113 -12.50 3.62 -17.46
N LYS A 114 -13.52 3.59 -16.59
CA LYS A 114 -14.09 4.80 -15.99
C LYS A 114 -13.07 5.59 -15.17
N LEU A 115 -12.17 4.87 -14.48
CA LEU A 115 -11.12 5.46 -13.67
C LEU A 115 -9.89 5.93 -14.47
N GLY A 116 -9.86 5.70 -15.79
CA GLY A 116 -8.69 6.00 -16.63
C GLY A 116 -7.46 5.15 -16.32
N LEU A 117 -7.66 3.96 -15.75
CA LEU A 117 -6.60 3.02 -15.38
C LEU A 117 -6.23 2.11 -16.55
N ASP A 118 -4.97 1.66 -16.58
CA ASP A 118 -4.52 0.65 -17.53
C ASP A 118 -5.33 -0.65 -17.36
N LYS A 119 -5.98 -1.11 -18.43
CA LYS A 119 -6.84 -2.31 -18.39
C LYS A 119 -6.03 -3.60 -18.26
N THR A 120 -4.76 -3.59 -18.69
CA THR A 120 -3.83 -4.74 -18.64
C THR A 120 -3.40 -5.04 -17.21
N GLU A 121 -3.30 -4.00 -16.38
CA GLU A 121 -2.92 -4.11 -14.98
C GLU A 121 -4.08 -4.58 -14.11
N ARG A 122 -3.80 -5.45 -13.13
CA ARG A 122 -4.82 -5.96 -12.20
C ARG A 122 -4.79 -5.27 -10.83
N ARG A 123 -3.69 -4.65 -10.46
CA ARG A 123 -3.50 -4.04 -9.15
C ARG A 123 -2.94 -2.64 -9.30
N PHE A 124 -3.38 -1.77 -8.41
CA PHE A 124 -3.03 -0.36 -8.41
C PHE A 124 -2.58 0.04 -7.00
N SER A 125 -1.85 1.14 -6.90
CA SER A 125 -1.37 1.60 -5.60
C SER A 125 -2.51 2.23 -4.79
N PHE A 126 -2.35 2.24 -3.47
CA PHE A 126 -3.29 2.92 -2.58
C PHE A 126 -3.40 4.40 -2.97
N GLU A 127 -2.27 5.09 -3.14
CA GLU A 127 -2.21 6.51 -3.52
C GLU A 127 -2.96 6.82 -4.82
N GLN A 128 -2.75 6.00 -5.85
CA GLN A 128 -3.39 6.18 -7.15
C GLN A 128 -4.92 6.10 -7.03
N LEU A 129 -5.41 5.15 -6.23
CA LEU A 129 -6.85 4.92 -6.08
C LEU A 129 -7.51 5.96 -5.18
N VAL A 130 -6.89 6.35 -4.06
CA VAL A 130 -7.46 7.39 -3.18
C VAL A 130 -7.48 8.76 -3.84
N ALA A 131 -6.54 9.04 -4.75
CA ALA A 131 -6.51 10.27 -5.54
C ALA A 131 -7.60 10.31 -6.64
N SER A 132 -8.26 9.19 -6.92
CA SER A 132 -9.28 9.13 -7.97
C SER A 132 -10.61 9.73 -7.52
N THR A 133 -10.90 10.95 -7.99
CA THR A 133 -12.19 11.62 -7.75
C THR A 133 -13.36 10.84 -8.33
N GLU A 134 -13.18 10.15 -9.45
CA GLU A 134 -14.21 9.31 -10.06
C GLU A 134 -14.51 8.07 -9.20
N LEU A 135 -13.50 7.43 -8.61
CA LEU A 135 -13.72 6.34 -7.66
C LEU A 135 -14.50 6.82 -6.43
N GLN A 136 -14.15 7.99 -5.89
CA GLN A 136 -14.87 8.60 -4.77
C GLN A 136 -16.34 8.88 -5.15
N ARG A 137 -16.58 9.45 -6.34
CA ARG A 137 -17.93 9.72 -6.85
C ARG A 137 -18.77 8.45 -6.97
N LEU A 138 -18.24 7.41 -7.62
CA LEU A 138 -18.91 6.12 -7.81
C LEU A 138 -19.21 5.43 -6.48
N THR A 139 -18.27 5.49 -5.53
CA THR A 139 -18.43 4.92 -4.18
C THR A 139 -19.55 5.64 -3.42
N ASN A 140 -19.58 6.97 -3.46
CA ASN A 140 -20.62 7.77 -2.81
C ASN A 140 -22.02 7.50 -3.41
N GLU A 141 -22.11 7.40 -4.74
CA GLU A 141 -23.34 7.04 -5.45
C GLU A 141 -23.81 5.64 -5.04
N ALA A 142 -22.91 4.65 -5.04
CA ALA A 142 -23.22 3.29 -4.63
C ALA A 142 -23.69 3.21 -3.17
N HIS A 143 -23.07 3.96 -2.25
CA HIS A 143 -23.55 4.05 -0.87
C HIS A 143 -24.93 4.70 -0.76
N ALA A 144 -25.22 5.74 -1.55
CA ALA A 144 -26.54 6.38 -1.56
C ALA A 144 -27.62 5.41 -2.05
N LEU A 145 -27.35 4.65 -3.11
CA LEU A 145 -28.26 3.62 -3.62
C LEU A 145 -28.48 2.51 -2.59
N LYS A 146 -27.41 2.04 -1.92
CA LYS A 146 -27.51 1.02 -0.86
C LYS A 146 -28.37 1.50 0.30
N ARG A 147 -28.25 2.76 0.72
CA ARG A 147 -29.10 3.37 1.77
C ARG A 147 -30.57 3.51 1.34
N ALA A 148 -30.80 3.72 0.05
CA ALA A 148 -32.14 3.76 -0.53
C ALA A 148 -32.68 2.37 -0.90
N GLU A 149 -32.01 1.29 -0.47
CA GLU A 149 -32.38 -0.11 -0.74
C GLU A 149 -32.50 -0.44 -2.24
N LYS A 150 -31.77 0.29 -3.09
CA LYS A 150 -31.74 0.08 -4.53
C LYS A 150 -30.63 -0.92 -4.91
N THR A 151 -30.86 -1.66 -5.98
CA THR A 151 -29.88 -2.59 -6.54
C THR A 151 -28.69 -1.83 -7.13
N LEU A 152 -27.47 -2.36 -6.91
CA LEU A 152 -26.23 -1.81 -7.47
C LEU A 152 -25.88 -2.53 -8.77
N ASP A 153 -25.41 -1.79 -9.76
CA ASP A 153 -24.80 -2.38 -10.95
C ASP A 153 -23.40 -2.96 -10.64
N ARG A 154 -22.79 -3.65 -11.61
CA ARG A 154 -21.47 -4.29 -11.44
C ARG A 154 -20.35 -3.29 -11.17
N VAL A 155 -20.42 -2.09 -11.75
CA VAL A 155 -19.41 -1.04 -11.56
C VAL A 155 -19.48 -0.49 -10.15
N GLN A 156 -20.69 -0.23 -9.66
CA GLN A 156 -20.97 0.24 -8.31
C GLN A 156 -20.56 -0.80 -7.26
N GLN A 157 -20.89 -2.08 -7.49
CA GLN A 157 -20.45 -3.18 -6.62
C GLN A 157 -18.92 -3.27 -6.55
N GLU A 158 -18.23 -3.19 -7.69
CA GLU A 158 -16.78 -3.23 -7.69
C GLU A 158 -16.17 -1.96 -7.05
N ALA A 159 -16.75 -0.79 -7.26
CA ALA A 159 -16.28 0.45 -6.62
C ALA A 159 -16.33 0.36 -5.10
N LEU A 160 -17.44 -0.17 -4.54
CA LEU A 160 -17.53 -0.46 -3.11
C LEU A 160 -16.48 -1.48 -2.66
N ALA A 161 -16.30 -2.56 -3.42
CA ALA A 161 -15.31 -3.58 -3.07
C ALA A 161 -13.87 -3.03 -3.11
N VAL A 162 -13.53 -2.12 -4.02
CA VAL A 162 -12.24 -1.43 -4.04
C VAL A 162 -12.12 -0.49 -2.84
N SER A 163 -13.17 0.26 -2.50
CA SER A 163 -13.22 1.11 -1.31
C SER A 163 -12.98 0.31 -0.02
N ASP A 164 -13.63 -0.85 0.13
CA ASP A 164 -13.44 -1.74 1.28
C ASP A 164 -11.99 -2.25 1.38
N ARG A 165 -11.33 -2.54 0.25
CA ARG A 165 -9.91 -2.93 0.21
C ARG A 165 -8.99 -1.79 0.63
N LEU A 166 -9.28 -0.56 0.20
CA LEU A 166 -8.54 0.63 0.59
C LEU A 166 -8.67 0.88 2.10
N ALA A 167 -9.89 0.80 2.64
CA ALA A 167 -10.13 0.93 4.07
C ALA A 167 -9.38 -0.14 4.87
N LEU A 168 -9.40 -1.40 4.41
CA LEU A 168 -8.66 -2.49 5.04
C LEU A 168 -7.14 -2.24 5.01
N LEU A 169 -6.59 -1.83 3.87
CA LEU A 169 -5.16 -1.51 3.76
C LEU A 169 -4.77 -0.33 4.65
N ALA A 170 -5.59 0.72 4.72
CA ALA A 170 -5.37 1.85 5.62
C ALA A 170 -5.35 1.40 7.09
N ASN A 171 -6.26 0.51 7.50
CA ASN A 171 -6.30 -0.03 8.85
C ASN A 171 -5.09 -0.91 9.19
N VAL A 172 -4.53 -1.62 8.20
CA VAL A 172 -3.27 -2.36 8.39
C VAL A 172 -2.11 -1.39 8.58
N MET A 173 -2.00 -0.37 7.72
CA MET A 173 -0.91 0.62 7.76
C MET A 173 -0.91 1.49 9.01
N ASN A 174 -2.07 1.74 9.63
CA ASN A 174 -2.16 2.50 10.89
C ASN A 174 -2.24 1.61 12.14
N GLY A 175 -2.07 0.29 11.98
CA GLY A 175 -2.12 -0.70 13.06
C GLY A 175 -3.51 -1.02 13.64
N SER A 176 -4.57 -0.29 13.28
CA SER A 176 -5.93 -0.49 13.84
C SER A 176 -6.58 -1.82 13.42
N ALA A 177 -6.06 -2.48 12.38
CA ALA A 177 -6.52 -3.81 11.98
C ALA A 177 -6.05 -4.93 12.94
N LEU A 178 -4.99 -4.70 13.72
CA LEU A 178 -4.41 -5.68 14.64
C LEU A 178 -5.00 -5.54 16.04
N LEU A 179 -6.24 -6.03 16.21
CA LEU A 179 -6.88 -6.13 17.52
C LEU A 179 -6.40 -7.37 18.28
N ILE A 180 -5.15 -7.34 18.74
CA ILE A 180 -4.53 -8.45 19.48
C ILE A 180 -5.27 -8.66 20.80
N VAL A 181 -5.75 -9.88 21.01
CA VAL A 181 -6.40 -10.28 22.26
C VAL A 181 -5.38 -11.05 23.09
N PRO A 182 -5.00 -10.57 24.28
CA PRO A 182 -4.09 -11.30 25.16
C PRO A 182 -4.65 -12.67 25.51
N ALA A 183 -3.78 -13.68 25.61
CA ALA A 183 -4.16 -14.99 26.13
C ALA A 183 -4.71 -14.82 27.56
N SER A 184 -5.87 -15.42 27.83
CA SER A 184 -6.33 -15.56 29.21
C SER A 184 -5.39 -16.53 29.93
N LYS A 185 -4.91 -16.13 31.11
CA LYS A 185 -4.04 -16.97 31.96
C LYS A 185 -4.71 -18.29 32.31
#